data_AF-A0A1E7IT19-F1
#
_entry.id   AF-A0A1E7IT19-F1
#
_cell.length_a   1.000
_cell.length_b   1.000
_cell.length_c   1.000
_cell.angle_alpha   90.00
_cell.angle_beta   90.00
_cell.angle_gamma   90.00
#
_symmetry.space_group_name_H-M   'P 1'
#
loop_
_entity.id
_entity.type
_entity.pdbx_description
1 polymer ?
#
loop_
_entity_poly.entity_id
_entity_poly.type
_entity_poly.pdbx_seq_one_letter_code
_entity_poly.pdbx_strand_id
1 'polypeptide(L)' 'MTPVAVYTETYGIYAYSVFKEDHGNYFLVINEEPYCEQGEVFHGSFREVSAKLEEVKLAQADTPED' A
#
# COMPACT_ATOMS: atom_id res chain seq x y z
N MET A 1 2.30 7.06 18.41
CA MET A 1 0.93 6.53 18.24
C MET A 1 1.04 5.35 17.28
N THR A 2 0.31 4.24 17.49
CA THR A 2 0.37 3.09 16.58
C THR A 2 -0.34 3.44 15.26
N PRO A 3 0.24 3.16 14.08
CA PRO A 3 -0.44 3.41 12.82
C PRO A 3 -1.76 2.61 12.75
N VAL A 4 -2.79 3.21 12.17
CA VAL A 4 -4.14 2.62 12.10
C VAL A 4 -4.48 2.34 10.65
N ALA A 5 -4.89 1.10 10.34
CA ALA A 5 -5.41 0.77 9.03
C ALA A 5 -6.73 1.53 8.80
N VAL A 6 -6.75 2.37 7.76
CA VAL A 6 -7.93 3.15 7.37
C VAL A 6 -8.64 2.56 6.15
N TYR A 7 -7.93 1.72 5.40
CA TYR A 7 -8.47 1.00 4.25
C TYR A 7 -7.73 -0.33 4.12
N THR A 8 -8.47 -1.39 3.79
CA THR A 8 -7.95 -2.74 3.61
C THR A 8 -8.73 -3.42 2.48
N GLU A 9 -8.02 -4.05 1.56
CA GLU A 9 -8.62 -4.77 0.43
C GLU A 9 -7.76 -5.97 0.05
N THR A 10 -8.38 -7.03 -0.45
CA THR A 10 -7.70 -8.21 -0.98
C THR A 10 -7.97 -8.35 -2.47
N TYR A 11 -6.94 -8.59 -3.27
CA TYR A 11 -7.05 -8.86 -4.70
C TYR A 11 -6.16 -10.04 -5.10
N GLY A 12 -6.78 -11.13 -5.55
CA GLY A 12 -6.08 -12.38 -5.82
C GLY A 12 -5.41 -12.93 -4.56
N ILE A 13 -4.10 -13.18 -4.63
CA ILE A 13 -3.26 -13.63 -3.51
C ILE A 13 -2.70 -12.48 -2.66
N TYR A 14 -2.96 -11.23 -3.04
CA TYR A 14 -2.39 -10.05 -2.39
C TYR A 14 -3.40 -9.39 -1.45
N ALA A 15 -2.93 -8.97 -0.28
CA ALA A 15 -3.66 -8.18 0.69
C ALA A 15 -3.04 -6.77 0.79
N TYR A 16 -3.81 -5.73 0.48
CA TYR A 16 -3.40 -4.34 0.51
C TYR A 16 -4.03 -3.63 1.70
N SER A 17 -3.26 -2.83 2.41
CA SER A 17 -3.74 -2.03 3.53
C SER A 17 -3.11 -0.65 3.48
N VAL A 18 -3.93 0.39 3.62
CA VAL A 18 -3.47 1.76 3.78
C VAL A 18 -3.56 2.12 5.26
N PHE A 19 -2.42 2.48 5.82
CA PHE A 19 -2.32 2.92 7.21
C PHE A 19 -2.20 4.42 7.28
N LYS A 20 -2.80 5.01 8.32
CA LYS A 20 -2.65 6.42 8.67
C LYS A 20 -1.68 6.57 9.84
N GLU A 21 -0.76 7.52 9.70
CA GLU A 21 0.17 7.96 10.73
C GLU A 21 -0.28 9.27 11.40
N ASP A 22 0.36 9.59 12.52
CA ASP A 22 0.04 10.70 13.42
C ASP A 22 0.10 12.07 12.70
N HIS A 23 1.01 12.24 11.75
CA HIS A 23 1.24 13.51 11.06
C HIS A 23 0.35 13.73 9.83
N GLY A 24 -0.68 12.89 9.65
CA GLY A 24 -1.54 12.94 8.46
C GLY A 24 -0.89 12.33 7.20
N ASN A 25 0.24 11.66 7.37
CA ASN A 25 0.83 10.79 6.36
C ASN A 25 0.13 9.43 6.37
N TYR A 26 0.24 8.76 5.23
CA TYR A 26 -0.27 7.42 5.01
C TYR A 26 0.85 6.60 4.39
N PHE A 27 0.79 5.28 4.55
CA PHE A 27 1.68 4.34 3.88
C PHE A 27 0.92 3.09 3.46
N LEU A 28 1.45 2.42 2.44
CA LEU A 28 0.90 1.19 1.90
C LEU A 28 1.59 -0.02 2.54
N VAL A 29 0.80 -1.04 2.85
CA VAL A 29 1.26 -2.36 3.29
C VAL A 29 0.66 -3.40 2.35
N ILE A 30 1.49 -4.33 1.88
CA ILE A 30 1.12 -5.42 0.98
C ILE A 30 1.55 -6.72 1.66
N ASN A 31 0.62 -7.67 1.85
CA ASN A 31 0.88 -8.94 2.52
C ASN A 31 1.57 -8.78 3.88
N GLU A 32 1.11 -7.81 4.68
CA GLU A 32 1.67 -7.48 6.00
C GLU A 32 3.08 -6.85 5.96
N GLU A 33 3.64 -6.61 4.78
CA GLU A 33 4.92 -5.93 4.59
C GLU A 33 4.74 -4.48 4.08
N PRO A 34 5.42 -3.48 4.65
CA PRO A 34 5.33 -2.10 4.16
C PRO A 34 5.90 -2.01 2.74
N TYR A 35 5.19 -1.30 1.87
CA TYR A 35 5.66 -1.03 0.53
C TYR A 35 6.82 -0.03 0.56
N CYS A 36 7.95 -0.42 -0.02
CA CYS A 36 9.16 0.39 -0.07
C CYS A 36 9.47 0.83 -1.50
N GLU A 37 9.81 2.11 -1.67
CA GLU A 37 10.40 2.66 -2.89
C GLU A 37 11.84 3.09 -2.61
N GLN A 38 12.76 2.64 -3.46
CA GLN A 38 14.19 3.00 -3.36
C GLN A 38 14.83 2.62 -2.00
N GLY A 39 14.27 1.63 -1.29
CA GLY A 39 14.76 1.16 -0.01
C GLY A 39 14.16 1.85 1.21
N GLU A 40 13.25 2.81 1.02
CA GLU A 40 12.52 3.48 2.10
C GLU A 40 11.02 3.21 1.97
N VAL A 41 10.30 3.18 3.10
CA VAL A 41 8.84 3.02 3.10
C VAL A 41 8.22 4.20 2.35
N PHE A 42 7.27 3.93 1.47
CA PHE A 42 6.56 4.99 0.77
C PHE A 42 5.53 5.65 1.70
N HIS A 43 5.76 6.93 2.01
CA HIS A 43 4.84 7.76 2.78
C HIS A 43 4.29 8.88 1.90
N GLY A 44 2.99 9.15 2.01
CA GLY A 44 2.35 10.23 1.28
C GLY A 44 0.98 10.59 1.82
N SER A 45 0.27 11.48 1.14
CA SER A 45 -1.14 11.73 1.43
C SER A 45 -2.00 10.51 1.08
N PHE A 46 -3.21 10.44 1.65
CA PHE A 46 -4.15 9.34 1.36
C PHE A 46 -4.37 9.15 -0.14
N ARG A 47 -4.43 10.26 -0.90
CA ARG A 47 -4.61 10.23 -2.35
C ARG A 47 -3.40 9.64 -3.08
N GLU A 48 -2.18 10.03 -2.67
CA GLU A 48 -0.95 9.50 -3.27
C GLU A 48 -0.79 8.01 -2.99
N VAL A 49 -1.03 7.59 -1.75
CA VAL A 49 -0.94 6.18 -1.36
C VAL A 49 -2.03 5.34 -2.03
N SER A 50 -3.24 5.87 -2.19
CA SER A 50 -4.32 5.18 -2.91
C SER A 50 -3.99 5.03 -4.40
N ALA A 51 -3.48 6.09 -5.04
CA ALA A 51 -3.03 6.01 -6.43
C ALA A 51 -1.91 4.97 -6.59
N LYS A 52 -0.94 4.96 -5.67
CA LYS A 52 0.15 3.99 -5.65
C LYS A 52 -0.34 2.56 -5.48
N LEU A 53 -1.33 2.34 -4.61
CA LEU A 53 -1.98 1.05 -4.44
C LEU A 53 -2.60 0.57 -5.76
N GLU A 54 -3.30 1.44 -6.49
CA GLU A 54 -3.88 1.08 -7.79
C GLU A 54 -2.79 0.76 -8.83
N GLU A 55 -1.70 1.54 -8.87
CA GLU A 55 -0.55 1.26 -9.75
C GLU A 55 0.09 -0.10 -9.44
N VAL A 56 0.33 -0.40 -8.17
CA VAL A 56 0.93 -1.68 -7.75
C VAL A 56 0.01 -2.85 -8.06
N LYS A 57 -1.30 -2.69 -7.84
CA LYS A 57 -2.31 -3.70 -8.21
C LYS A 57 -2.31 -3.97 -9.72
N LEU A 58 -2.27 -2.92 -10.53
CA LEU A 58 -2.22 -3.06 -11.99
C LEU A 58 -0.93 -3.77 -12.43
N ALA A 59 0.22 -3.40 -11.87
CA ALA A 59 1.50 -4.06 -12.18
C ALA A 59 1.50 -5.55 -11.78
N GLN A 60 0.90 -5.89 -10.64
CA GLN A 60 0.78 -7.28 -10.19
C GLN A 60 -0.23 -8.07 -11.02
N ALA A 61 -1.31 -7.46 -11.48
CA ALA A 61 -2.30 -8.10 -12.36
C ALA A 61 -1.77 -8.35 -13.78
N ASP A 62 -0.83 -7.53 -14.26
CA ASP A 62 -0.19 -7.67 -15.57
C ASP A 62 0.99 -8.65 -15.57
N THR A 63 1.39 -9.16 -14.40
CA THR A 63 2.39 -10.23 -14.31
C THR A 63 1.66 -11.57 -14.38
N PRO A 64 1.57 -12.24 -15.55
CA PRO A 64 0.99 -13.58 -15.60
C PRO A 64 1.84 -14.50 -14.71
N GLU A 65 1.21 -15.17 -13.76
CA GLU A 65 1.78 -16.38 -13.16
C GLU A 65 2.11 -17.33 -14.33
N ASP A 66 3.40 -17.67 -14.47
CA ASP A 66 3.97 -18.56 -15.50
C ASP A 66 3.31 -19.95 -15.52
#